data_AF-A0A3B9G9Q0-F1
#
_entry.id   AF-A0A3B9G9Q0-F1
#
_cell.length_a   1.000
_cell.length_b   1.000
_cell.length_c   1.000
_cell.angle_alpha   90.00
_cell.angle_beta   90.00
_cell.angle_gamma   90.00
#
_symmetry.space_group_name_H-M   'P 1'
#
loop_
_entity.id
_entity.type
_entity.pdbx_description
1 polymer ?
#
loop_
_entity_poly.entity_id
_entity_poly.type
_entity_poly.pdbx_seq_one_letter_code
_entity_poly.pdbx_strand_id
1 'polypeptide(L)'
;DEYQDTNAVQSELIHLLARPQNSVMVVGDDAQSIYSWRGADMDNILSFPEHYPNATVYKIETNYRSVPEVIDLSNAAISANKKQFKKALRAARVGGSMTPALVPVEDPRAQADFVAQRVLELRDEGIELDEMAILYRAHHQSLEIQMELTSRGIPFEITSGL
;
A
#
# COMPACT_ATOMS: atom_id res chain seq x y z
N ASP A 1 3.64 13.74 7.63
CA ASP A 1 3.00 12.68 6.86
C ASP A 1 3.93 11.48 6.82
N GLU A 2 3.42 10.29 6.46
CA GLU A 2 4.17 9.02 6.41
C GLU A 2 5.03 8.74 7.66
N TYR A 3 4.49 9.10 8.84
CA TYR A 3 5.28 9.08 10.09
C TYR A 3 5.70 7.67 10.51
N GLN A 4 4.98 6.63 10.08
CA GLN A 4 5.31 5.23 10.36
C GLN A 4 6.66 4.80 9.76
N ASP A 5 7.12 5.47 8.70
CA ASP A 5 8.36 5.14 7.99
C ASP A 5 9.56 6.00 8.43
N THR A 6 9.41 6.75 9.52
CA THR A 6 10.49 7.57 10.09
C THR A 6 11.48 6.72 10.88
N ASN A 7 12.78 7.03 10.75
CA ASN A 7 13.81 6.46 11.62
C ASN A 7 13.97 7.27 12.93
N ALA A 8 14.73 6.74 13.88
CA ALA A 8 14.95 7.37 15.18
C ALA A 8 15.50 8.81 15.08
N VAL A 9 16.41 9.08 14.13
CA VAL A 9 17.01 10.42 13.94
C VAL A 9 15.98 11.41 13.41
N GLN A 10 15.13 11.00 12.46
CA GLN A 10 14.05 11.83 11.92
C GLN A 10 13.01 12.14 12.99
N SER A 11 12.63 11.15 13.78
CA SER A 11 11.72 11.29 14.92
C SER A 11 12.29 12.28 15.94
N GLU A 12 13.55 12.11 16.37
CA GLU A 12 14.23 13.01 17.30
C GLU A 12 14.31 14.46 16.78
N LEU A 13 14.63 14.64 15.50
CA LEU A 13 14.65 15.97 14.88
C LEU A 13 13.28 16.65 14.97
N ILE A 14 12.20 15.92 14.69
CA ILE A 14 10.84 16.45 14.82
C ILE A 14 10.54 16.85 16.27
N HIS A 15 10.93 16.02 17.25
CA HIS A 15 10.76 16.33 18.66
C HIS A 15 11.52 17.59 19.09
N LEU A 16 12.73 17.81 18.57
CA LEU A 16 13.51 19.02 18.84
C LEU A 16 12.86 20.26 18.24
N LEU A 17 12.36 20.17 17.00
CA LEU A 17 11.69 21.28 16.31
C LEU A 17 10.34 21.65 16.94
N ALA A 18 9.63 20.69 17.53
CA ALA A 18 8.35 20.93 18.18
C ALA A 18 8.49 21.68 19.51
N ARG A 19 9.67 21.68 20.13
CA ARG A 19 9.91 22.34 21.43
C ARG A 19 10.04 23.86 21.29
N PRO A 20 9.70 24.62 22.36
CA PRO A 20 9.08 24.15 23.61
C PRO A 20 7.55 24.03 23.56
N GLN A 21 6.91 24.48 22.47
CA GLN A 21 5.44 24.57 22.40
C GLN A 21 4.75 23.20 22.24
N ASN A 22 5.50 22.16 21.84
CA ASN A 22 5.01 20.82 21.52
C ASN A 22 3.87 20.85 20.48
N SER A 23 3.93 21.78 19.54
CA SER A 23 2.92 21.97 18.50
C SER A 23 3.29 21.15 17.26
N VAL A 24 2.93 19.88 17.26
CA VAL A 24 3.18 18.95 16.15
C VAL A 24 1.94 18.11 15.86
N MET A 25 1.67 17.90 14.56
CA MET A 25 0.70 16.94 14.07
C MET A 25 1.43 15.96 13.17
N VAL A 26 1.31 14.67 13.48
CA VAL A 26 1.81 13.58 12.63
C VAL A 26 0.63 12.84 12.01
N VAL A 27 0.85 12.35 10.80
CA VAL A 27 -0.10 11.52 10.06
C VAL A 27 0.69 10.31 9.58
N GLY A 28 0.10 9.13 9.71
CA GLY A 28 0.70 7.88 9.28
C GLY A 28 -0.21 6.69 9.55
N ASP A 29 0.16 5.55 9.00
CA ASP A 29 -0.55 4.29 9.15
C ASP A 29 0.45 3.19 9.54
N ASP A 30 0.34 2.68 10.76
CA ASP A 30 1.16 1.59 11.28
C ASP A 30 1.12 0.33 10.41
N ALA A 31 -0.01 0.04 9.75
CA ALA A 31 -0.15 -1.09 8.85
C ALA A 31 0.59 -0.90 7.51
N GLN A 32 1.09 0.31 7.22
CA GLN A 32 1.77 0.66 5.97
C GLN A 32 3.28 0.89 6.13
N SER A 33 3.85 0.62 7.31
CA SER A 33 5.30 0.69 7.52
C SER A 33 6.03 -0.42 6.76
N ILE A 34 6.67 -0.07 5.64
CA ILE A 34 7.37 -1.03 4.75
C ILE A 34 8.86 -0.72 4.56
N TYR A 35 9.37 0.35 5.17
CA TYR A 35 10.78 0.77 5.06
C TYR A 35 11.67 0.38 6.25
N SER A 36 11.30 -0.64 7.03
CA SER A 36 12.11 -1.09 8.19
C SER A 36 13.54 -1.48 7.83
N TRP A 37 13.75 -2.00 6.61
CA TRP A 37 15.07 -2.31 6.06
C TRP A 37 15.96 -1.08 5.82
N ARG A 38 15.38 0.13 5.77
CA ARG A 38 16.09 1.43 5.73
C ARG A 38 16.18 2.10 7.10
N GLY A 39 15.81 1.38 8.16
CA GLY A 39 15.83 1.88 9.54
C GLY A 39 14.58 2.62 9.98
N ALA A 40 13.47 2.55 9.21
CA ALA A 40 12.18 3.00 9.71
C ALA A 40 11.80 2.22 10.98
N ASP A 41 11.29 2.94 11.97
CA ASP A 41 10.87 2.38 13.25
C ASP A 41 9.39 2.69 13.50
N MET A 42 8.55 1.67 13.32
CA MET A 42 7.11 1.75 13.58
C MET A 42 6.80 2.08 15.06
N ASP A 43 7.72 1.79 16.00
CA ASP A 43 7.51 2.17 17.40
C ASP A 43 7.47 3.71 17.55
N ASN A 44 7.99 4.51 16.60
CA ASN A 44 7.85 5.98 16.59
C ASN A 44 6.38 6.43 16.55
N ILE A 45 5.57 5.84 15.67
CA ILE A 45 4.15 6.21 15.56
C ILE A 45 3.34 5.59 16.70
N LEU A 46 3.67 4.36 17.13
CA LEU A 46 2.95 3.67 18.20
C LEU A 46 3.14 4.37 19.56
N SER A 47 4.33 4.87 19.85
CA SER A 47 4.67 5.56 21.10
C SER A 47 4.39 7.07 21.07
N PHE A 48 3.87 7.63 19.96
CA PHE A 48 3.60 9.06 19.86
C PHE A 48 2.69 9.60 20.98
N PRO A 49 1.60 8.90 21.40
CA PRO A 49 0.78 9.35 22.52
C PRO A 49 1.50 9.34 23.87
N GLU A 50 2.55 8.52 24.03
CA GLU A 50 3.37 8.50 25.24
C GLU A 50 4.33 9.70 25.27
N HIS A 51 4.90 10.05 24.12
CA HIS A 51 5.78 11.23 23.97
C HIS A 51 5.03 12.57 24.04
N TYR A 52 3.77 12.59 23.58
CA TYR A 52 2.89 13.76 23.62
C TYR A 52 1.58 13.42 24.36
N PRO A 53 1.57 13.39 25.70
CA PRO A 53 0.38 12.98 26.48
C PRO A 53 -0.88 13.83 26.25
N ASN A 54 -0.70 15.07 25.78
CA ASN A 54 -1.80 15.99 25.44
C ASN A 54 -2.25 15.88 23.97
N ALA A 55 -1.65 14.98 23.19
CA ALA A 55 -2.03 14.79 21.79
C ALA A 55 -3.45 14.22 21.69
N THR A 56 -4.22 14.76 20.75
CA THR A 56 -5.51 14.18 20.38
C THR A 56 -5.31 13.19 19.24
N VAL A 57 -5.76 11.95 19.41
CA VAL A 57 -5.65 10.91 18.38
C VAL A 57 -6.94 10.84 17.57
N TYR A 58 -6.83 11.06 16.26
CA TYR A 58 -7.92 10.91 15.31
C TYR A 58 -7.72 9.65 14.48
N LYS A 59 -8.70 8.76 14.46
CA LYS A 59 -8.69 7.57 13.59
C LYS A 59 -9.58 7.82 12.38
N ILE A 60 -9.00 7.77 11.18
CA ILE A 60 -9.73 7.86 9.93
C ILE A 60 -10.01 6.45 9.44
N GLU A 61 -11.25 6.00 9.62
CA GLU A 61 -11.66 4.62 9.29
C GLU A 61 -12.46 4.53 7.99
N THR A 62 -12.85 5.66 7.40
CA THR A 62 -13.57 5.69 6.13
C THR A 62 -12.59 5.72 4.96
N ASN A 63 -12.61 4.69 4.13
CA ASN A 63 -11.81 4.60 2.91
C ASN A 63 -12.61 5.05 1.70
N TYR A 64 -12.12 6.08 1.01
CA TYR A 64 -12.76 6.66 -0.18
C TYR A 64 -12.19 6.14 -1.51
N ARG A 65 -11.12 5.34 -1.46
CA ARG A 65 -10.38 4.85 -2.63
C ARG A 65 -10.93 3.53 -3.15
N SER A 66 -11.21 2.58 -2.27
CA SER A 66 -11.48 1.20 -2.63
C SER A 66 -12.93 0.80 -2.34
N VAL A 67 -13.40 -0.20 -3.09
CA VAL A 67 -14.71 -0.84 -2.89
C VAL A 67 -14.67 -1.79 -1.68
N PRO A 68 -15.84 -2.12 -1.08
CA PRO A 68 -15.93 -3.00 0.09
C PRO A 68 -15.16 -4.32 -0.06
N GLU A 69 -15.20 -4.96 -1.21
CA GLU A 69 -14.58 -6.27 -1.47
C GLU A 69 -13.06 -6.23 -1.29
N VAL A 70 -12.42 -5.12 -1.69
CA VAL A 70 -10.97 -4.90 -1.51
C VAL A 70 -10.65 -4.53 -0.06
N ILE A 71 -11.52 -3.73 0.57
CA ILE A 71 -11.37 -3.32 1.97
C ILE A 71 -11.51 -4.50 2.92
N ASP A 72 -12.45 -5.39 2.68
CA ASP A 72 -12.68 -6.60 3.47
C ASP A 72 -11.47 -7.53 3.41
N LEU A 73 -10.90 -7.75 2.21
CA LEU A 73 -9.67 -8.52 2.06
C LEU A 73 -8.50 -7.88 2.82
N SER A 74 -8.36 -6.56 2.73
CA SER A 74 -7.29 -5.81 3.41
C SER A 74 -7.42 -5.89 4.94
N ASN A 75 -8.64 -5.70 5.47
CA ASN A 75 -8.95 -5.84 6.90
C ASN A 75 -8.66 -7.26 7.41
N ALA A 76 -9.04 -8.29 6.63
CA ALA A 76 -8.77 -9.68 6.99
C ALA A 76 -7.26 -9.97 7.03
N ALA A 77 -6.51 -9.50 6.02
CA ALA A 77 -5.05 -9.69 5.94
C ALA A 77 -4.30 -9.06 7.12
N ILE A 78 -4.67 -7.83 7.54
CA ILE A 78 -3.95 -7.10 8.59
C ILE A 78 -4.29 -7.56 10.02
N SER A 79 -5.43 -8.24 10.20
CA SER A 79 -5.95 -8.65 11.51
C SER A 79 -4.99 -9.54 12.33
N ALA A 80 -4.09 -10.25 11.65
CA ALA A 80 -3.11 -11.14 12.28
C ALA A 80 -1.93 -10.39 12.96
N ASN A 81 -1.74 -9.10 12.68
CA ASN A 81 -0.65 -8.32 13.26
C ASN A 81 -0.85 -8.11 14.76
N LYS A 82 0.21 -8.28 15.55
CA LYS A 82 0.14 -8.18 17.02
C LYS A 82 0.28 -6.76 17.55
N LYS A 83 1.22 -5.99 16.98
CA LYS A 83 1.47 -4.58 17.33
C LYS A 83 0.81 -3.72 16.26
N GLN A 84 -0.31 -3.08 16.60
CA GLN A 84 -1.03 -2.18 15.69
C GLN A 84 -2.00 -1.28 16.45
N PHE A 85 -2.32 -0.13 15.87
CA PHE A 85 -3.50 0.62 16.25
C PHE A 85 -4.72 -0.09 15.68
N LYS A 86 -5.47 -0.79 16.53
CA LYS A 86 -6.72 -1.43 16.11
C LYS A 86 -7.67 -0.40 15.50
N LYS A 87 -8.00 -0.63 14.24
CA LYS A 87 -8.96 0.12 13.42
C LYS A 87 -9.56 -0.83 12.40
N ALA A 88 -10.78 -0.56 11.97
CA ALA A 88 -11.44 -1.34 10.92
C ALA A 88 -11.88 -0.39 9.81
N LEU A 89 -11.32 -0.55 8.62
CA LEU A 89 -11.64 0.31 7.49
C LEU A 89 -13.04 -0.01 6.97
N ARG A 90 -13.78 1.03 6.56
CA ARG A 90 -15.10 0.94 5.92
C ARG A 90 -15.05 1.67 4.59
N ALA A 91 -15.45 1.00 3.51
CA ALA A 91 -15.54 1.64 2.20
C ALA A 91 -16.68 2.67 2.16
N ALA A 92 -16.40 3.85 1.59
CA ALA A 92 -17.43 4.84 1.24
C ALA A 92 -18.03 4.57 -0.15
N ARG A 93 -17.30 3.85 -1.01
CA ARG A 93 -17.78 3.47 -2.34
C ARG A 93 -18.80 2.35 -2.25
N VAL A 94 -19.72 2.34 -3.21
CA VAL A 94 -20.64 1.21 -3.40
C VAL A 94 -19.86 0.05 -4.02
N GLY A 95 -20.05 -1.15 -3.49
CA GLY A 95 -19.43 -2.36 -4.01
C GLY A 95 -19.98 -2.79 -5.38
N GLY A 96 -19.30 -3.76 -5.96
CA GLY A 96 -19.64 -4.36 -7.24
C GLY A 96 -19.89 -5.85 -7.11
N SER A 97 -20.01 -6.56 -8.23
CA SER A 97 -20.07 -8.02 -8.23
C SER A 97 -18.70 -8.70 -8.27
N MET A 98 -17.63 -7.93 -8.53
CA MET A 98 -16.29 -8.47 -8.75
C MET A 98 -15.47 -8.44 -7.46
N THR A 99 -15.01 -9.60 -7.02
CA THR A 99 -14.12 -9.77 -5.88
C THR A 99 -12.66 -9.92 -6.32
N PRO A 100 -11.68 -9.60 -5.46
CA PRO A 100 -10.29 -9.97 -5.70
C PRO A 100 -10.15 -11.47 -5.98
N ALA A 101 -9.43 -11.82 -7.04
CA ALA A 101 -9.23 -13.21 -7.47
C ALA A 101 -7.81 -13.68 -7.17
N LEU A 102 -7.68 -14.94 -6.74
CA LEU A 102 -6.42 -15.66 -6.69
C LEU A 102 -6.39 -16.66 -7.84
N VAL A 103 -5.42 -16.51 -8.74
CA VAL A 103 -5.28 -17.36 -9.93
C VAL A 103 -3.98 -18.14 -9.85
N PRO A 104 -4.03 -19.45 -9.54
CA PRO A 104 -2.87 -20.32 -9.60
C PRO A 104 -2.45 -20.56 -11.06
N VAL A 105 -1.17 -20.46 -11.32
CA VAL A 105 -0.55 -20.72 -12.63
C VAL A 105 0.66 -21.63 -12.44
N GLU A 106 1.04 -22.33 -13.50
CA GLU A 106 2.06 -23.38 -13.42
C GLU A 106 3.48 -22.83 -13.24
N ASP A 107 3.80 -21.74 -13.94
CA ASP A 107 5.13 -21.15 -13.96
C ASP A 107 5.10 -19.63 -14.24
N PRO A 108 6.24 -18.91 -14.15
CA PRO A 108 6.29 -17.48 -14.42
C PRO A 108 5.89 -17.05 -15.85
N ARG A 109 6.02 -17.93 -16.85
CA ARG A 109 5.60 -17.62 -18.22
C ARG A 109 4.09 -17.68 -18.34
N ALA A 110 3.47 -18.71 -17.78
CA ALA A 110 2.02 -18.81 -17.68
C ALA A 110 1.43 -17.65 -16.86
N GLN A 111 2.14 -17.18 -15.83
CA GLN A 111 1.78 -15.96 -15.11
C GLN A 111 1.77 -14.73 -16.03
N ALA A 112 2.83 -14.54 -16.82
CA ALA A 112 2.94 -13.39 -17.72
C ALA A 112 1.89 -13.41 -18.83
N ASP A 113 1.67 -14.57 -19.44
CA ASP A 113 0.60 -14.81 -20.41
C ASP A 113 -0.77 -14.45 -19.84
N PHE A 114 -1.09 -14.96 -18.65
CA PHE A 114 -2.35 -14.67 -17.97
C PHE A 114 -2.54 -13.17 -17.70
N VAL A 115 -1.51 -12.50 -17.17
CA VAL A 115 -1.59 -11.07 -16.85
C VAL A 115 -1.77 -10.25 -18.13
N ALA A 116 -0.98 -10.50 -19.16
CA ALA A 116 -1.08 -9.78 -20.43
C ALA A 116 -2.43 -10.01 -21.12
N GLN A 117 -2.95 -11.24 -21.05
CA GLN A 117 -4.29 -11.56 -21.52
C GLN A 117 -5.36 -10.77 -20.76
N ARG A 118 -5.29 -10.71 -19.42
CA ARG A 118 -6.29 -9.97 -18.63
C ARG A 118 -6.23 -8.46 -18.86
N VAL A 119 -5.03 -7.89 -19.09
CA VAL A 119 -4.87 -6.49 -19.47
C VAL A 119 -5.59 -6.18 -20.78
N LEU A 120 -5.44 -7.04 -21.79
CA LEU A 120 -6.14 -6.87 -23.07
C LEU A 120 -7.65 -6.99 -22.93
N GLU A 121 -8.13 -7.96 -22.15
CA GLU A 121 -9.57 -8.12 -21.89
C GLU A 121 -10.17 -6.89 -21.21
N LEU A 122 -9.51 -6.38 -20.16
CA LEU A 122 -9.97 -5.16 -19.47
C LEU A 122 -9.95 -3.94 -20.40
N ARG A 123 -8.95 -3.83 -21.28
CA ARG A 123 -8.89 -2.78 -22.29
C ARG A 123 -10.05 -2.90 -23.28
N ASP A 124 -10.34 -4.10 -23.74
CA ASP A 124 -11.45 -4.37 -24.68
C ASP A 124 -12.83 -4.18 -24.00
N GLU A 125 -12.90 -4.33 -22.67
CA GLU A 125 -14.04 -3.94 -21.81
C GLU A 125 -14.14 -2.41 -21.60
N GLY A 126 -13.15 -1.62 -22.05
CA GLY A 126 -13.15 -0.16 -22.05
C GLY A 126 -12.38 0.51 -20.90
N ILE A 127 -11.55 -0.24 -20.16
CA ILE A 127 -10.67 0.33 -19.14
C ILE A 127 -9.36 0.80 -19.79
N GLU A 128 -8.97 2.04 -19.55
CA GLU A 128 -7.73 2.59 -20.12
C GLU A 128 -6.49 1.93 -19.50
N LEU A 129 -5.42 1.78 -20.29
CA LEU A 129 -4.20 1.09 -19.83
C LEU A 129 -3.50 1.81 -18.66
N ASP A 130 -3.64 3.14 -18.58
CA ASP A 130 -3.07 3.97 -17.51
C ASP A 130 -3.85 3.87 -16.18
N GLU A 131 -5.04 3.27 -16.18
CA GLU A 131 -5.78 2.90 -14.97
C GLU A 131 -5.36 1.51 -14.43
N MET A 132 -4.45 0.81 -15.12
CA MET A 132 -3.96 -0.51 -14.74
C MET A 132 -2.54 -0.45 -14.17
N ALA A 133 -2.29 -1.24 -13.12
CA ALA A 133 -0.96 -1.38 -12.54
C ALA A 133 -0.65 -2.85 -12.23
N ILE A 134 0.59 -3.26 -12.51
CA ILE A 134 1.13 -4.58 -12.15
C ILE A 134 2.15 -4.36 -11.03
N LEU A 135 1.86 -4.89 -9.84
CA LEU A 135 2.74 -4.80 -8.68
C LEU A 135 3.48 -6.13 -8.48
N TYR A 136 4.78 -6.04 -8.20
CA TYR A 136 5.65 -7.20 -7.97
C TYR A 136 6.58 -6.96 -6.77
N ARG A 137 7.02 -8.04 -6.13
CA ARG A 137 7.80 -7.99 -4.89
C ARG A 137 9.27 -7.65 -5.12
N ALA A 138 9.85 -8.16 -6.21
CA ALA A 138 11.24 -8.00 -6.55
C ALA A 138 11.40 -7.67 -8.03
N HIS A 139 12.32 -6.76 -8.35
CA HIS A 139 12.40 -6.19 -9.70
C HIS A 139 12.68 -7.23 -10.80
N HIS A 140 13.43 -8.29 -10.50
CA HIS A 140 13.68 -9.38 -11.45
C HIS A 140 12.40 -10.13 -11.89
N GLN A 141 11.31 -10.08 -11.10
CA GLN A 141 10.03 -10.69 -11.46
C GLN A 141 9.34 -9.94 -12.61
N SER A 142 9.73 -8.70 -12.87
CA SER A 142 9.14 -7.92 -13.96
C SER A 142 9.60 -8.37 -15.35
N LEU A 143 10.71 -9.11 -15.47
CA LEU A 143 11.31 -9.43 -16.77
C LEU A 143 10.36 -10.23 -17.69
N GLU A 144 9.78 -11.31 -17.19
CA GLU A 144 8.84 -12.14 -17.97
C GLU A 144 7.58 -11.34 -18.37
N ILE A 145 7.08 -10.50 -17.47
CA ILE A 145 5.94 -9.61 -17.74
C ILE A 145 6.28 -8.62 -18.85
N GLN A 146 7.44 -7.95 -18.77
CA GLN A 146 7.87 -7.00 -19.78
C GLN A 146 8.02 -7.64 -21.16
N MET A 147 8.63 -8.83 -21.22
CA MET A 147 8.80 -9.57 -22.46
C MET A 147 7.44 -9.90 -23.09
N GLU A 148 6.47 -10.34 -22.29
CA GLU A 148 5.14 -10.71 -22.78
C GLU A 148 4.30 -9.49 -23.19
N LEU A 149 4.33 -8.41 -22.43
CA LEU A 149 3.66 -7.16 -22.84
C LEU A 149 4.28 -6.61 -24.13
N THR A 150 5.61 -6.66 -24.26
CA THR A 150 6.33 -6.24 -25.46
C THR A 150 5.97 -7.11 -26.67
N SER A 151 5.93 -8.44 -26.50
CA SER A 151 5.62 -9.38 -27.59
C SER A 151 4.22 -9.15 -28.16
N ARG A 152 3.27 -8.74 -27.30
CA ARG A 152 1.88 -8.39 -27.68
C ARG A 152 1.68 -6.93 -28.10
N GLY A 153 2.73 -6.11 -28.07
CA GLY A 153 2.63 -4.68 -28.38
C GLY A 153 1.78 -3.88 -27.38
N ILE A 154 1.71 -4.32 -26.13
CA ILE A 154 1.01 -3.61 -25.05
C ILE A 154 1.98 -2.55 -24.48
N PRO A 155 1.65 -1.26 -24.55
CA PRO A 155 2.50 -0.22 -23.96
C PRO A 155 2.48 -0.31 -22.43
N PHE A 156 3.64 -0.11 -21.81
CA PHE A 156 3.78 -0.07 -20.37
C PHE A 156 4.91 0.87 -19.96
N GLU A 157 4.86 1.36 -18.73
CA GLU A 157 5.95 2.07 -18.07
C GLU A 157 6.45 1.27 -16.87
N ILE A 158 7.76 1.27 -16.67
CA ILE A 158 8.38 0.66 -15.50
C ILE A 158 8.75 1.77 -14.54
N THR A 159 8.18 1.71 -13.34
CA THR A 159 8.68 2.49 -12.21
C THR A 159 9.51 1.59 -11.32
N SER A 160 10.83 1.79 -11.33
CA SER A 160 11.72 1.32 -10.27
C SER A 160 12.14 2.54 -9.45
N GLY A 161 12.11 2.43 -8.12
CA GLY A 161 12.83 3.42 -7.30
C GLY A 161 14.28 3.50 -7.77
N LEU A 162 14.80 4.73 -7.92
CA LEU A 162 16.19 5.01 -8.31
C LEU A 162 17.21 4.13 -7.58
#